data_AF-A0A8J1YPK0-F1
#
_entry.id   AF-A0A8J1YPK0-F1
#
_cell.length_a   1.000
_cell.length_b   1.000
_cell.length_c   1.000
_cell.angle_alpha   90.00
_cell.angle_beta   90.00
_cell.angle_gamma   90.00
#
_symmetry.space_group_name_H-M   'P 1'
#
loop_
_entity.id
_entity.type
_entity.pdbx_description
1 polymer ?
#
loop_
_entity_poly.entity_id
_entity_poly.type
_entity_poly.pdbx_seq_one_letter_code
_entity_poly.pdbx_strand_id
1 'polypeptide(L)'
;MELEAEFGSYQGPGMGTPLQVGALVARTLSLLHNIPLVGVNHCVGHIEMGRQITSSHNPIVLYVSGGNTQVIAYSQQRYRIFGETLDIAIGNCLDRFARVIGLSNDPSPGYNIELEAKKGTRLVNLPYGTKGMDVTLAGLLSAVEAYVQDKRYRSWASDQARALSNGINGVHEDEDLITPQDLCFSLQETTFAMLVEITERAMAHVGARDVLIVGGVGCNLRLQKMMGIMASERGGRVFATDESFCIDNGIMIAQAGLLALRMGQVTPLEKSSVTQRYRTDAVHVSWRA
;
A
#
# COMPACT_ATOMS: atom_id res chain seq x y z
N MET A 1 16.55 -28.32 16.15
CA MET A 1 15.22 -27.80 15.77
C MET A 1 15.24 -26.34 16.19
N GLU A 2 15.79 -25.53 15.30
CA GLU A 2 16.35 -24.19 15.58
C GLU A 2 15.23 -23.14 15.67
N LEU A 3 15.44 -22.17 16.57
CA LEU A 3 14.58 -21.01 16.80
C LEU A 3 14.62 -20.08 15.58
N GLU A 4 13.83 -20.37 14.56
CA GLU A 4 13.57 -19.45 13.45
C GLU A 4 12.38 -18.54 13.80
N ALA A 5 12.70 -17.36 14.37
CA ALA A 5 12.02 -16.07 14.16
C ALA A 5 12.44 -15.08 15.25
N GLU A 6 13.36 -14.17 14.94
CA GLU A 6 13.60 -12.97 15.76
C GLU A 6 12.45 -11.98 15.51
N PHE A 7 11.56 -11.78 16.47
CA PHE A 7 10.23 -11.17 16.25
C PHE A 7 10.17 -9.62 16.33
N GLY A 8 9.44 -9.03 15.37
CA GLY A 8 8.35 -8.08 15.66
C GLY A 8 8.60 -6.56 15.43
N SER A 9 7.76 -5.93 14.60
CA SER A 9 7.70 -4.47 14.35
C SER A 9 7.24 -3.75 15.61
N TYR A 10 8.10 -3.59 16.61
CA TYR A 10 7.65 -2.97 17.85
C TYR A 10 7.83 -1.44 17.85
N GLN A 11 8.72 -0.88 17.03
CA GLN A 11 9.08 0.53 17.17
C GLN A 11 8.17 1.48 16.38
N GLY A 12 7.58 1.04 15.26
CA GLY A 12 6.61 1.80 14.46
C GLY A 12 7.09 2.11 13.03
N PRO A 13 6.36 2.92 12.26
CA PRO A 13 5.12 3.62 12.60
C PRO A 13 3.93 2.67 12.72
N GLY A 14 2.82 3.15 13.28
CA GLY A 14 1.61 2.33 13.45
C GLY A 14 0.66 2.79 14.56
N MET A 15 -0.41 2.03 14.76
CA MET A 15 -1.40 2.29 15.81
C MET A 15 -0.78 2.11 17.20
N GLY A 16 -1.08 3.02 18.13
CA GLY A 16 -0.44 3.05 19.45
C GLY A 16 -0.62 1.78 20.27
N THR A 17 -1.86 1.34 20.46
CA THR A 17 -2.16 0.18 21.32
C THR A 17 -1.54 -1.12 20.78
N PRO A 18 -1.69 -1.47 19.48
CA PRO A 18 -1.00 -2.64 18.92
C PRO A 18 0.53 -2.57 19.04
N LEU A 19 1.13 -1.39 18.82
CA LEU A 19 2.58 -1.22 18.99
C LEU A 19 3.02 -1.47 20.44
N GLN A 20 2.28 -0.94 21.42
CA GLN A 20 2.58 -1.15 22.84
C GLN A 20 2.51 -2.64 23.22
N VAL A 21 1.50 -3.36 22.73
CA VAL A 21 1.39 -4.81 22.94
C VAL A 21 2.59 -5.54 22.31
N GLY A 22 2.93 -5.21 21.06
CA GLY A 22 4.09 -5.80 20.38
C GLY A 22 5.41 -5.56 21.13
N ALA A 23 5.63 -4.33 21.62
CA ALA A 23 6.81 -3.99 22.40
C ALA A 23 6.87 -4.72 23.75
N LEU A 24 5.73 -4.86 24.44
CA LEU A 24 5.67 -5.60 25.70
C LEU A 24 6.07 -7.07 25.48
N VAL A 25 5.50 -7.72 24.46
CA VAL A 25 5.81 -9.11 24.11
C VAL A 25 7.30 -9.25 23.74
N ALA A 26 7.82 -8.38 22.88
CA ALA A 26 9.22 -8.42 22.46
C ALA A 26 10.20 -8.25 23.64
N ARG A 27 9.92 -7.30 24.56
CA ARG A 27 10.72 -7.12 25.79
C ARG A 27 10.68 -8.35 26.69
N THR A 28 9.49 -8.94 26.85
CA THR A 28 9.29 -10.12 27.69
C THR A 28 10.10 -11.30 27.17
N LEU A 29 10.05 -11.54 25.85
CA LEU A 29 10.82 -12.61 25.21
C LEU A 29 12.33 -12.37 25.28
N SER A 30 12.78 -11.13 25.03
CA SER A 30 14.20 -10.76 25.16
C SER A 30 14.73 -11.02 26.57
N LEU A 31 13.98 -10.65 27.61
CA LEU A 31 14.34 -10.90 29.00
C LEU A 31 14.30 -12.39 29.37
N LEU A 32 13.27 -13.13 28.92
CA LEU A 32 13.08 -14.53 29.26
C LEU A 32 14.15 -15.43 28.64
N HIS A 33 14.59 -15.12 27.42
CA HIS A 33 15.59 -15.90 26.69
C HIS A 33 17.00 -15.31 26.74
N ASN A 34 17.19 -14.14 27.36
CA ASN A 34 18.47 -13.40 27.40
C ASN A 34 19.05 -13.15 25.99
N ILE A 35 18.18 -12.75 25.05
CA ILE A 35 18.52 -12.47 23.64
C ILE A 35 18.47 -10.96 23.42
N PRO A 36 19.39 -10.36 22.63
CA PRO A 36 19.37 -8.93 22.33
C PRO A 36 18.07 -8.50 21.64
N LEU A 37 17.60 -7.30 21.98
CA LEU A 37 16.42 -6.68 21.38
C LEU A 37 16.83 -5.70 20.28
N VAL A 38 16.12 -5.68 19.15
CA VAL A 38 16.37 -4.74 18.05
C VAL A 38 15.08 -4.06 17.62
N GLY A 39 15.04 -2.74 17.74
CA GLY A 39 13.94 -1.91 17.26
C GLY A 39 13.97 -1.77 15.74
N VAL A 40 12.88 -2.20 15.10
CA VAL A 40 12.75 -2.17 13.64
C VAL A 40 11.67 -1.18 13.23
N ASN A 41 11.97 -0.39 12.20
CA ASN A 41 10.99 0.45 11.53
C ASN A 41 10.17 -0.40 10.54
N HIS A 42 8.84 -0.32 10.67
CA HIS A 42 7.90 -1.10 9.87
C HIS A 42 8.08 -0.90 8.36
N CYS A 43 8.22 0.34 7.91
CA CYS A 43 8.39 0.67 6.49
C CYS A 43 9.70 0.10 5.94
N VAL A 44 10.78 0.16 6.72
CA VAL A 44 12.08 -0.44 6.35
C VAL A 44 11.97 -1.97 6.25
N GLY A 45 11.19 -2.61 7.12
CA GLY A 45 10.90 -4.04 7.03
C GLY A 45 10.31 -4.44 5.68
N HIS A 46 9.26 -3.73 5.24
CA HIS A 46 8.64 -3.91 3.92
C HIS A 46 9.66 -3.77 2.79
N ILE A 47 10.48 -2.71 2.82
CA ILE A 47 11.47 -2.45 1.78
C ILE A 47 12.54 -3.54 1.73
N GLU A 48 13.15 -3.89 2.86
CA GLU A 48 14.27 -4.84 2.90
C GLU A 48 13.81 -6.26 2.57
N MET A 49 12.62 -6.66 3.03
CA MET A 49 12.04 -7.93 2.64
C MET A 49 11.79 -7.96 1.13
N GLY A 50 11.10 -6.95 0.60
CA GLY A 50 10.81 -6.83 -0.84
C GLY A 50 12.10 -6.89 -1.68
N ARG A 51 13.16 -6.21 -1.25
CA ARG A 51 14.48 -6.27 -1.91
C ARG A 51 15.09 -7.66 -1.87
N GLN A 52 15.07 -8.32 -0.71
CA GLN A 52 15.65 -9.65 -0.54
C GLN A 52 14.98 -10.68 -1.46
N ILE A 53 13.65 -10.70 -1.52
CA ILE A 53 12.92 -11.71 -2.28
C ILE A 53 12.93 -11.44 -3.79
N THR A 54 12.94 -10.17 -4.21
CA THR A 54 12.95 -9.79 -5.63
C THR A 54 14.36 -9.65 -6.19
N SER A 55 15.39 -9.74 -5.33
CA SER A 55 16.79 -9.43 -5.67
C SER A 55 16.97 -8.02 -6.26
N SER A 56 16.12 -7.07 -5.86
CA SER A 56 16.20 -5.69 -6.34
C SER A 56 17.31 -4.92 -5.60
N HIS A 57 18.24 -4.36 -6.36
CA HIS A 57 19.46 -3.78 -5.80
C HIS A 57 19.24 -2.36 -5.29
N ASN A 58 18.84 -1.44 -6.17
CA ASN A 58 18.58 -0.05 -5.82
C ASN A 58 17.32 0.52 -6.51
N PRO A 59 16.13 -0.04 -6.20
CA PRO A 59 14.88 0.44 -6.79
C PRO A 59 14.41 1.74 -6.12
N ILE A 60 13.60 2.51 -6.83
CA ILE A 60 12.64 3.41 -6.18
C ILE A 60 11.50 2.58 -5.61
N VAL A 61 11.06 2.86 -4.41
CA VAL A 61 10.02 2.09 -3.73
C VAL A 61 8.71 2.86 -3.74
N LEU A 62 7.65 2.24 -4.25
CA LEU A 62 6.28 2.65 -3.98
C LEU A 62 5.72 1.81 -2.83
N TYR A 63 5.56 2.42 -1.65
CA TYR A 63 4.95 1.77 -0.50
C TYR A 63 3.49 2.18 -0.35
N VAL A 64 2.58 1.23 -0.60
CA VAL A 64 1.13 1.43 -0.59
C VAL A 64 0.42 0.39 0.27
N SER A 65 -0.10 0.82 1.40
CA SER A 65 -0.84 -0.02 2.37
C SER A 65 -2.14 0.65 2.81
N GLY A 66 -2.86 0.00 3.74
CA GLY A 66 -4.02 0.59 4.41
C GLY A 66 -3.71 1.91 5.13
N GLY A 67 -2.47 2.09 5.60
CA GLY A 67 -2.06 3.23 6.42
C GLY A 67 -0.92 4.09 5.82
N ASN A 68 -0.27 3.64 4.75
CA ASN A 68 0.87 4.35 4.15
C ASN A 68 0.71 4.49 2.63
N THR A 69 1.16 5.61 2.10
CA THR A 69 1.28 5.87 0.66
C THR A 69 2.47 6.79 0.47
N GLN A 70 3.61 6.22 0.10
CA GLN A 70 4.90 6.91 0.05
C GLN A 70 5.73 6.42 -1.14
N VAL A 71 6.45 7.35 -1.77
CA VAL A 71 7.49 7.08 -2.75
C VAL A 71 8.84 7.33 -2.09
N ILE A 72 9.65 6.28 -1.98
CA ILE A 72 10.84 6.24 -1.14
C ILE A 72 12.04 5.86 -2.01
N ALA A 73 13.17 6.55 -1.84
CA ALA A 73 14.43 6.11 -2.44
C ALA A 73 15.56 6.10 -1.41
N TYR A 74 16.52 5.21 -1.62
CA TYR A 74 17.68 5.10 -0.74
C TYR A 74 18.74 6.14 -1.12
N SER A 75 19.17 6.96 -0.15
CA SER A 75 20.20 7.97 -0.35
C SER A 75 20.91 8.30 0.97
N GLN A 76 22.25 8.29 0.95
CA GLN A 76 23.10 8.58 2.11
C GLN A 76 22.74 7.73 3.35
N GLN A 77 22.68 6.40 3.17
CA GLN A 77 22.39 5.45 4.25
C GLN A 77 21.04 5.64 4.95
N ARG A 78 20.08 6.24 4.24
CA ARG A 78 18.72 6.49 4.72
C ARG A 78 17.71 6.26 3.60
N TYR A 79 16.53 5.80 3.96
CA TYR A 79 15.39 5.72 3.07
C TYR A 79 14.62 7.04 3.12
N ARG A 80 14.77 7.86 2.08
CA ARG A 80 14.16 9.20 2.01
C ARG A 80 12.84 9.17 1.28
N ILE A 81 11.88 9.93 1.79
CA ILE A 81 10.56 10.09 1.18
C ILE A 81 10.65 11.22 0.16
N PHE A 82 10.32 10.94 -1.09
CA PHE A 82 10.28 11.91 -2.19
C PHE A 82 8.87 12.39 -2.49
N GLY A 83 7.88 11.55 -2.20
CA GLY A 83 6.47 11.87 -2.35
C GLY A 83 5.64 11.09 -1.35
N GLU A 84 4.58 11.69 -0.84
CA GLU A 84 3.64 11.01 0.06
C GLU A 84 2.20 11.47 -0.13
N THR A 85 1.26 10.76 0.48
CA THR A 85 -0.11 11.29 0.59
C THR A 85 -0.17 12.43 1.59
N LEU A 86 -0.89 13.49 1.25
CA LEU A 86 -1.11 14.66 2.12
C LEU A 86 -2.28 14.47 3.09
N ASP A 87 -3.12 13.45 2.87
CA ASP A 87 -4.34 13.22 3.65
C ASP A 87 -4.51 11.77 4.12
N ILE A 88 -5.08 10.90 3.29
CA ILE A 88 -5.38 9.50 3.59
C ILE A 88 -4.54 8.60 2.71
N ALA A 89 -4.18 7.43 3.22
CA ALA A 89 -3.51 6.41 2.41
C ALA A 89 -4.48 5.79 1.39
N ILE A 90 -3.94 5.31 0.27
CA ILE A 90 -4.72 4.70 -0.80
C ILE A 90 -5.51 3.49 -0.31
N GLY A 91 -4.94 2.66 0.55
CA GLY A 91 -5.69 1.53 1.11
C GLY A 91 -6.88 1.98 1.96
N ASN A 92 -6.75 3.05 2.75
CA ASN A 92 -7.89 3.63 3.47
C ASN A 92 -8.96 4.19 2.52
N CYS A 93 -8.54 4.83 1.43
CA CYS A 93 -9.45 5.32 0.39
C CYS A 93 -10.26 4.18 -0.24
N LEU A 94 -9.58 3.08 -0.61
CA LEU A 94 -10.23 1.87 -1.16
C LEU A 94 -11.17 1.23 -0.12
N ASP A 95 -10.74 1.09 1.13
CA ASP A 95 -11.56 0.51 2.21
C ASP A 95 -12.83 1.31 2.47
N ARG A 96 -12.74 2.65 2.49
CA ARG A 96 -13.90 3.51 2.66
C ARG A 96 -14.83 3.44 1.47
N PHE A 97 -14.28 3.48 0.26
CA PHE A 97 -15.07 3.35 -0.95
C PHE A 97 -15.85 2.04 -0.98
N ALA A 98 -15.22 0.90 -0.70
CA ALA A 98 -15.88 -0.41 -0.64
C ALA A 98 -17.10 -0.39 0.30
N ARG A 99 -16.97 0.24 1.48
CA ARG A 99 -18.08 0.38 2.44
C ARG A 99 -19.20 1.25 1.90
N VAL A 100 -18.87 2.36 1.22
CA VAL A 100 -19.86 3.29 0.65
C VAL A 100 -20.71 2.60 -0.41
N ILE A 101 -20.11 1.78 -1.26
CA ILE A 101 -20.86 1.04 -2.28
C ILE A 101 -21.47 -0.27 -1.76
N GLY A 102 -21.23 -0.66 -0.50
CA GLY A 102 -21.75 -1.91 0.08
C GLY A 102 -21.07 -3.17 -0.45
N LEU A 103 -19.80 -3.08 -0.87
CA LEU A 103 -19.00 -4.21 -1.31
C LEU A 103 -18.46 -5.01 -0.11
N SER A 104 -18.38 -6.33 -0.24
CA SER A 104 -17.86 -7.20 0.82
C SER A 104 -16.41 -6.86 1.18
N ASN A 105 -16.07 -6.97 2.45
CA ASN A 105 -14.69 -6.86 2.93
C ASN A 105 -13.91 -8.18 2.83
N ASP A 106 -14.59 -9.31 2.66
CA ASP A 106 -13.97 -10.64 2.58
C ASP A 106 -13.73 -11.02 1.10
N PRO A 107 -12.51 -11.45 0.69
CA PRO A 107 -11.29 -11.63 1.48
C PRO A 107 -10.53 -10.34 1.78
N SER A 108 -10.59 -9.34 0.90
CA SER A 108 -10.16 -7.97 1.18
C SER A 108 -10.95 -6.97 0.33
N PRO A 109 -11.17 -5.72 0.83
CA PRO A 109 -11.85 -4.68 0.04
C PRO A 109 -11.13 -4.38 -1.27
N GLY A 110 -9.79 -4.25 -1.23
CA GLY A 110 -8.98 -3.95 -2.42
C GLY A 110 -9.08 -5.02 -3.50
N TYR A 111 -9.08 -6.30 -3.11
CA TYR A 111 -9.26 -7.42 -4.04
C TYR A 111 -10.64 -7.41 -4.69
N ASN A 112 -11.70 -7.20 -3.91
CA ASN A 112 -13.06 -7.16 -4.44
C ASN A 112 -13.27 -5.97 -5.38
N ILE A 113 -12.70 -4.80 -5.06
CA ILE A 113 -12.73 -3.64 -5.97
C ILE A 113 -12.05 -3.99 -7.29
N GLU A 114 -10.92 -4.71 -7.28
CA GLU A 114 -10.22 -5.15 -8.49
C GLU A 114 -11.05 -6.11 -9.35
N LEU A 115 -11.77 -7.05 -8.73
CA LEU A 115 -12.66 -7.96 -9.45
C LEU A 115 -13.81 -7.21 -10.12
N GLU A 116 -14.44 -6.27 -9.42
CA GLU A 116 -15.56 -5.49 -9.95
C GLU A 116 -15.09 -4.44 -10.98
N ALA A 117 -13.91 -3.86 -10.81
CA ALA A 117 -13.30 -2.94 -11.77
C ALA A 117 -13.09 -3.57 -13.16
N LYS A 118 -12.82 -4.88 -13.23
CA LYS A 118 -12.69 -5.61 -14.52
C LYS A 118 -13.99 -5.68 -15.32
N LYS A 119 -15.14 -5.50 -14.66
CA LYS A 119 -16.47 -5.52 -15.28
C LYS A 119 -16.95 -4.10 -15.63
N GLY A 120 -16.32 -3.07 -15.06
CA GLY A 120 -16.62 -1.67 -15.37
C GLY A 120 -16.17 -1.33 -16.79
N THR A 121 -16.93 -0.50 -17.47
CA THR A 121 -16.65 -0.09 -18.86
C THR A 121 -16.56 1.41 -19.02
N ARG A 122 -17.19 2.16 -18.10
CA ARG A 122 -17.29 3.61 -18.17
C ARG A 122 -16.31 4.28 -17.22
N LEU A 123 -15.47 5.17 -17.77
CA LEU A 123 -14.63 6.07 -16.99
C LEU A 123 -15.43 7.32 -16.61
N VAL A 124 -15.78 7.46 -15.32
CA VAL A 124 -16.41 8.67 -14.78
C VAL A 124 -15.35 9.71 -14.42
N ASN A 125 -15.73 10.99 -14.50
CA ASN A 125 -14.80 12.08 -14.19
C ASN A 125 -14.59 12.17 -12.67
N LEU A 126 -13.35 11.95 -12.23
CA LEU A 126 -12.91 12.05 -10.85
C LEU A 126 -11.78 13.08 -10.73
N PRO A 127 -11.70 13.82 -9.60
CA PRO A 127 -10.66 14.83 -9.43
C PRO A 127 -9.28 14.17 -9.34
N TYR A 128 -8.32 14.73 -10.09
CA TYR A 128 -6.93 14.28 -10.12
C TYR A 128 -6.06 15.13 -9.19
N GLY A 129 -5.75 14.61 -8.01
CA GLY A 129 -5.20 15.36 -6.87
C GLY A 129 -3.67 15.35 -6.71
N THR A 130 -2.89 15.37 -7.79
CA THR A 130 -1.41 15.36 -7.71
C THR A 130 -0.84 16.76 -7.50
N LYS A 131 0.07 16.91 -6.52
CA LYS A 131 0.78 18.16 -6.18
C LYS A 131 2.29 17.90 -6.10
N GLY A 132 3.02 18.22 -7.16
CA GLY A 132 4.46 17.91 -7.20
C GLY A 132 4.69 16.40 -7.22
N MET A 133 5.32 15.85 -6.18
CA MET A 133 5.49 14.40 -5.98
C MET A 133 4.49 13.83 -4.96
N ASP A 134 3.59 14.65 -4.44
CA ASP A 134 2.60 14.26 -3.44
C ASP A 134 1.21 14.07 -4.06
N VAL A 135 0.35 13.33 -3.36
CA VAL A 135 -1.05 13.09 -3.77
C VAL A 135 -2.04 13.46 -2.67
N THR A 136 -3.26 13.80 -3.07
CA THR A 136 -4.41 14.08 -2.20
C THR A 136 -5.55 13.17 -2.64
N LEU A 137 -6.03 12.30 -1.76
CA LEU A 137 -7.05 11.29 -2.09
C LEU A 137 -8.43 11.59 -1.49
N ALA A 138 -8.53 12.48 -0.49
CA ALA A 138 -9.79 12.79 0.16
C ALA A 138 -10.80 13.43 -0.79
N GLY A 139 -10.36 14.35 -1.66
CA GLY A 139 -11.22 14.97 -2.66
C GLY A 139 -11.78 13.97 -3.68
N LEU A 140 -10.97 12.97 -4.05
CA LEU A 140 -11.38 11.88 -4.92
C LEU A 140 -12.37 10.96 -4.22
N LEU A 141 -12.14 10.59 -2.95
CA LEU A 141 -13.08 9.80 -2.17
C LEU A 141 -14.45 10.51 -2.07
N SER A 142 -14.47 11.80 -1.72
CA SER A 142 -15.72 12.58 -1.62
C SER A 142 -16.44 12.71 -2.97
N ALA A 143 -15.71 12.82 -4.09
CA ALA A 143 -16.32 12.84 -5.41
C ALA A 143 -17.00 11.51 -5.75
N VAL A 144 -16.38 10.38 -5.41
CA VAL A 144 -16.97 9.06 -5.60
C VAL A 144 -18.19 8.86 -4.70
N GLU A 145 -18.14 9.31 -3.44
CA GLU A 145 -19.30 9.31 -2.54
C GLU A 145 -20.46 10.12 -3.09
N ALA A 146 -20.19 11.26 -3.75
CA ALA A 146 -21.23 12.06 -4.40
C ALA A 146 -21.90 11.32 -5.57
N TYR A 147 -21.14 10.55 -6.36
CA TYR A 147 -21.73 9.72 -7.43
C TYR A 147 -22.70 8.67 -6.89
N VAL A 148 -22.44 8.09 -5.72
CA VAL A 148 -23.35 7.11 -5.08
C VAL A 148 -24.68 7.75 -4.67
N GLN A 149 -24.73 9.06 -4.48
CA GLN A 149 -25.96 9.83 -4.19
C GLN A 149 -26.66 10.36 -5.46
N ASP A 150 -26.04 10.20 -6.63
CA ASP A 150 -26.60 10.67 -7.90
C ASP A 150 -27.82 9.81 -8.30
N LYS A 151 -28.83 10.43 -8.91
CA LYS A 151 -30.03 9.73 -9.46
C LYS A 151 -29.66 8.72 -10.54
N ARG A 152 -28.51 8.90 -11.19
CA ARG A 152 -27.98 8.02 -12.24
C ARG A 152 -27.33 6.76 -11.69
N TYR A 153 -27.00 6.74 -10.39
CA TYR A 153 -26.41 5.57 -9.77
C TYR A 153 -27.42 4.43 -9.61
N ARG A 154 -26.97 3.21 -9.88
CA ARG A 154 -27.73 1.98 -9.67
C ARG A 154 -26.94 1.12 -8.70
N SER A 155 -27.54 0.79 -7.57
CA SER A 155 -26.89 -0.03 -6.55
C SER A 155 -26.99 -1.52 -6.89
N TRP A 156 -26.18 -2.34 -6.21
CA TRP A 156 -26.18 -3.80 -6.35
C TRP A 156 -27.59 -4.44 -6.30
N ALA A 157 -28.49 -3.90 -5.47
CA ALA A 157 -29.86 -4.40 -5.31
C ALA A 157 -30.75 -4.13 -6.53
N SER A 158 -30.56 -2.98 -7.20
CA SER A 158 -31.31 -2.64 -8.42
C SER A 158 -30.90 -3.52 -9.60
N ASP A 159 -29.64 -3.95 -9.66
CA ASP A 159 -29.16 -4.87 -10.69
C ASP A 159 -29.66 -6.30 -10.47
N GLN A 160 -29.73 -6.78 -9.22
CA GLN A 160 -30.35 -8.07 -8.91
C GLN A 160 -31.83 -8.09 -9.29
N ALA A 161 -32.59 -7.03 -8.96
CA ALA A 161 -34.00 -6.92 -9.32
C ALA A 161 -34.22 -6.92 -10.85
N ARG A 162 -33.33 -6.28 -11.62
CA ARG A 162 -33.33 -6.34 -13.11
C ARG A 162 -32.99 -7.73 -13.64
N ALA A 163 -31.97 -8.40 -13.09
CA ALA A 163 -31.59 -9.74 -13.50
C ALA A 163 -32.73 -10.76 -13.28
N LEU A 164 -33.52 -10.57 -12.22
CA LEU A 164 -34.74 -11.35 -11.94
C LEU A 164 -35.92 -10.97 -12.85
N SER A 165 -36.01 -9.72 -13.33
CA SER A 165 -37.09 -9.25 -14.21
C SER A 165 -36.81 -9.42 -15.71
N ASN A 166 -35.58 -9.78 -16.11
CA ASN A 166 -35.13 -9.91 -17.51
C ASN A 166 -35.76 -11.09 -18.29
N GLY A 167 -36.94 -11.56 -17.88
CA GLY A 167 -37.80 -12.38 -18.73
C GLY A 167 -38.68 -11.57 -19.69
N ILE A 168 -38.94 -10.27 -19.43
CA ILE A 168 -39.92 -9.52 -20.23
C ILE A 168 -39.54 -8.03 -20.31
N ASN A 169 -39.26 -7.59 -21.55
CA ASN A 169 -39.20 -6.21 -22.07
C ASN A 169 -37.82 -5.54 -22.25
N GLY A 170 -37.55 -5.29 -23.53
CA GLY A 170 -36.59 -4.40 -24.18
C GLY A 170 -35.80 -3.45 -23.29
N VAL A 171 -34.48 -3.65 -23.32
CA VAL A 171 -33.47 -2.76 -22.77
C VAL A 171 -33.55 -1.41 -23.50
N HIS A 172 -34.19 -0.42 -22.89
CA HIS A 172 -33.77 0.96 -23.12
C HIS A 172 -32.45 1.13 -22.35
N GLU A 173 -31.34 1.13 -23.06
CA GLU A 173 -30.04 1.54 -22.52
C GLU A 173 -30.12 3.03 -22.19
N ASP A 174 -30.41 3.38 -20.94
CA ASP A 174 -30.15 4.75 -20.46
C ASP A 174 -28.62 4.95 -20.51
N GLU A 175 -28.13 5.64 -21.54
CA GLU A 175 -26.70 5.88 -21.82
C GLU A 175 -25.94 6.56 -20.67
N ASP A 176 -26.64 7.13 -19.68
CA ASP A 176 -26.04 7.88 -18.57
C ASP A 176 -26.08 7.17 -17.21
N LEU A 177 -26.42 5.88 -17.15
CA LEU A 177 -26.35 5.13 -15.88
C LEU A 177 -24.91 4.93 -15.38
N ILE A 178 -24.75 4.89 -14.06
CA ILE A 178 -23.48 4.65 -13.39
C ILE A 178 -23.64 3.43 -12.47
N THR A 179 -22.83 2.41 -12.71
CA THR A 179 -22.82 1.18 -11.93
C THR A 179 -21.72 1.19 -10.86
N PRO A 180 -21.79 0.33 -9.82
CA PRO A 180 -20.71 0.19 -8.86
C PRO A 180 -19.42 -0.28 -9.52
N GLN A 181 -19.50 -1.10 -10.57
CA GLN A 181 -18.36 -1.58 -11.36
C GLN A 181 -17.66 -0.43 -12.10
N ASP A 182 -18.42 0.51 -12.67
CA ASP A 182 -17.85 1.70 -13.33
C ASP A 182 -17.14 2.61 -12.32
N LEU A 183 -17.67 2.73 -11.09
CA LEU A 183 -17.00 3.46 -10.02
C LEU A 183 -15.71 2.74 -9.58
N CYS A 184 -15.72 1.42 -9.40
CA CYS A 184 -14.52 0.62 -9.10
C CYS A 184 -13.43 0.82 -10.17
N PHE A 185 -13.82 0.74 -11.45
CA PHE A 185 -12.93 0.95 -12.59
C PHE A 185 -12.34 2.36 -12.57
N SER A 186 -13.18 3.38 -12.50
CA SER A 186 -12.76 4.78 -12.55
C SER A 186 -11.87 5.17 -11.36
N LEU A 187 -12.19 4.66 -10.18
CA LEU A 187 -11.39 4.86 -8.97
C LEU A 187 -9.99 4.28 -9.14
N GLN A 188 -9.88 3.03 -9.61
CA GLN A 188 -8.58 2.38 -9.83
C GLN A 188 -7.75 3.11 -10.89
N GLU A 189 -8.33 3.41 -12.05
CA GLU A 189 -7.60 4.10 -13.12
C GLU A 189 -7.09 5.46 -12.66
N THR A 190 -7.94 6.26 -11.99
CA THR A 190 -7.56 7.61 -11.55
C THR A 190 -6.50 7.55 -10.44
N THR A 191 -6.71 6.71 -9.42
CA THR A 191 -5.78 6.62 -8.29
C THR A 191 -4.45 6.00 -8.65
N PHE A 192 -4.44 4.93 -9.45
CA PHE A 192 -3.19 4.30 -9.87
C PHE A 192 -2.44 5.16 -10.87
N ALA A 193 -3.12 5.92 -11.74
CA ALA A 193 -2.45 6.91 -12.57
C ALA A 193 -1.74 7.97 -11.72
N MET A 194 -2.37 8.47 -10.64
CA MET A 194 -1.72 9.40 -9.70
C MET A 194 -0.46 8.78 -9.07
N LEU A 195 -0.54 7.52 -8.62
CA LEU A 195 0.61 6.82 -8.03
C LEU A 195 1.74 6.58 -9.02
N VAL A 196 1.42 6.21 -10.26
CA VAL A 196 2.41 6.04 -11.34
C VAL A 196 3.07 7.37 -11.66
N GLU A 197 2.31 8.45 -11.76
CA GLU A 197 2.84 9.79 -12.06
C GLU A 197 3.84 10.26 -10.98
N ILE A 198 3.48 10.19 -9.70
CA ILE A 198 4.40 10.62 -8.64
C ILE A 198 5.63 9.72 -8.54
N THR A 199 5.47 8.42 -8.82
CA THR A 199 6.58 7.46 -8.83
C THR A 199 7.52 7.77 -9.98
N GLU A 200 7.00 8.06 -11.17
CA GLU A 200 7.80 8.44 -12.33
C GLU A 200 8.57 9.74 -12.09
N ARG A 201 7.91 10.77 -11.54
CA ARG A 201 8.55 12.06 -11.19
C ARG A 201 9.72 11.85 -10.24
N ALA A 202 9.51 11.07 -9.18
CA ALA A 202 10.56 10.76 -8.22
C ALA A 202 11.67 9.89 -8.85
N MET A 203 11.32 8.94 -9.71
CA MET A 203 12.27 8.09 -10.42
C MET A 203 13.19 8.91 -11.33
N ALA A 204 12.64 9.90 -12.04
CA ALA A 204 13.41 10.86 -12.82
C ALA A 204 14.33 11.72 -11.95
N HIS A 205 13.87 12.16 -10.78
CA HIS A 205 14.64 12.99 -9.87
C HIS A 205 15.87 12.27 -9.28
N VAL A 206 15.74 10.97 -8.95
CA VAL A 206 16.82 10.18 -8.33
C VAL A 206 17.68 9.42 -9.35
N GLY A 207 17.29 9.39 -10.63
CA GLY A 207 17.97 8.62 -11.66
C GLY A 207 17.82 7.10 -11.51
N ALA A 208 16.77 6.64 -10.83
CA ALA A 208 16.45 5.22 -10.73
C ALA A 208 15.81 4.72 -12.05
N ARG A 209 15.91 3.41 -12.28
CA ARG A 209 15.25 2.74 -13.41
C ARG A 209 14.22 1.72 -12.94
N ASP A 210 14.56 1.00 -11.87
CA ASP A 210 13.73 -0.05 -11.34
C ASP A 210 12.79 0.47 -10.25
N VAL A 211 11.56 -0.05 -10.22
CA VAL A 211 10.55 0.24 -9.20
C VAL A 211 10.30 -1.01 -8.37
N LEU A 212 10.23 -0.88 -7.05
CA LEU A 212 9.81 -1.92 -6.12
C LEU A 212 8.46 -1.51 -5.51
N ILE A 213 7.43 -2.32 -5.66
CA ILE A 213 6.12 -2.08 -5.08
C ILE A 213 5.98 -2.96 -3.82
N VAL A 214 5.65 -2.33 -2.69
CA VAL A 214 5.44 -3.00 -1.40
C VAL A 214 4.17 -2.53 -0.70
N GLY A 215 3.69 -3.31 0.25
CA GLY A 215 2.43 -3.08 0.97
C GLY A 215 1.23 -3.76 0.30
N GLY A 216 0.17 -4.00 1.08
CA GLY A 216 -0.96 -4.82 0.62
C GLY A 216 -1.71 -4.29 -0.61
N VAL A 217 -1.71 -2.98 -0.88
CA VAL A 217 -2.30 -2.43 -2.12
C VAL A 217 -1.40 -2.71 -3.33
N GLY A 218 -0.10 -2.96 -3.08
CA GLY A 218 0.88 -3.37 -4.08
C GLY A 218 0.58 -4.71 -4.74
N CYS A 219 -0.26 -5.55 -4.13
CA CYS A 219 -0.75 -6.80 -4.71
C CYS A 219 -1.69 -6.59 -5.92
N ASN A 220 -2.23 -5.38 -6.10
CA ASN A 220 -3.20 -5.11 -7.15
C ASN A 220 -2.56 -5.22 -8.55
N LEU A 221 -3.09 -6.12 -9.39
CA LEU A 221 -2.48 -6.42 -10.68
C LEU A 221 -2.63 -5.27 -11.68
N ARG A 222 -3.67 -4.44 -11.54
CA ARG A 222 -3.85 -3.25 -12.38
C ARG A 222 -2.77 -2.21 -12.08
N LEU A 223 -2.50 -1.93 -10.81
CA LEU A 223 -1.40 -1.06 -10.38
C LEU A 223 -0.04 -1.58 -10.87
N GLN A 224 0.24 -2.87 -10.67
CA GLN A 224 1.48 -3.49 -11.14
C GLN A 224 1.63 -3.38 -12.66
N LYS A 225 0.54 -3.58 -13.42
CA LYS A 225 0.55 -3.45 -14.89
C LYS A 225 0.83 -2.01 -15.33
N MET A 226 0.17 -1.02 -14.74
CA MET A 226 0.38 0.40 -15.08
C MET A 226 1.81 0.85 -14.75
N MET A 227 2.32 0.44 -13.58
CA MET A 227 3.70 0.70 -13.20
C MET A 227 4.69 -0.02 -14.13
N GLY A 228 4.36 -1.25 -14.56
CA GLY A 228 5.17 -2.05 -15.48
C GLY A 228 5.37 -1.38 -16.82
N ILE A 229 4.30 -0.79 -17.37
CA ILE A 229 4.37 -0.01 -18.61
C ILE A 229 5.33 1.18 -18.43
N MET A 230 5.09 2.02 -17.41
CA MET A 230 5.94 3.20 -17.14
C MET A 230 7.41 2.84 -16.93
N ALA A 231 7.70 1.80 -16.14
CA ALA A 231 9.07 1.35 -15.89
C ALA A 231 9.73 0.83 -17.18
N SER A 232 8.99 0.09 -18.02
CA SER A 232 9.52 -0.46 -19.26
C SER A 232 9.87 0.61 -20.29
N GLU A 233 9.05 1.67 -20.40
CA GLU A 233 9.30 2.83 -21.27
C GLU A 233 10.57 3.59 -20.88
N ARG A 234 11.00 3.45 -19.62
CA ARG A 234 12.22 4.06 -19.06
C ARG A 234 13.41 3.09 -19.01
N GLY A 235 13.28 1.90 -19.61
CA GLY A 235 14.32 0.88 -19.65
C GLY A 235 14.60 0.21 -18.30
N GLY A 236 13.61 0.20 -17.41
CA GLY A 236 13.68 -0.43 -16.09
C GLY A 236 12.67 -1.55 -15.91
N ARG A 237 12.58 -2.07 -14.69
CA ARG A 237 11.70 -3.19 -14.33
C ARG A 237 10.87 -2.86 -13.09
N VAL A 238 9.71 -3.50 -13.00
CA VAL A 238 8.92 -3.54 -11.76
C VAL A 238 9.22 -4.83 -11.03
N PHE A 239 9.54 -4.67 -9.76
CA PHE A 239 9.61 -5.72 -8.77
C PHE A 239 8.37 -5.60 -7.90
N ALA A 240 7.51 -6.61 -7.93
CA ALA A 240 6.38 -6.74 -7.02
C ALA A 240 6.49 -8.09 -6.32
N THR A 241 6.01 -8.16 -5.09
CA THR A 241 6.08 -9.39 -4.29
C THR A 241 4.76 -10.16 -4.39
N ASP A 242 4.79 -11.45 -4.07
CA ASP A 242 3.57 -12.22 -3.87
C ASP A 242 2.77 -11.67 -2.67
N GLU A 243 1.51 -12.09 -2.55
CA GLU A 243 0.62 -11.64 -1.48
C GLU A 243 1.21 -11.95 -0.08
N SER A 244 1.88 -13.09 0.06
CA SER A 244 2.49 -13.56 1.31
C SER A 244 3.52 -12.59 1.89
N PHE A 245 4.32 -11.93 1.05
CA PHE A 245 5.37 -11.00 1.48
C PHE A 245 5.01 -9.52 1.31
N CYS A 246 3.94 -9.20 0.56
CA CYS A 246 3.46 -7.81 0.39
C CYS A 246 2.67 -7.31 1.61
N ILE A 247 1.99 -8.21 2.32
CA ILE A 247 1.20 -7.88 3.51
C ILE A 247 2.07 -7.86 4.76
N ASP A 248 1.54 -7.28 5.84
CA ASP A 248 2.23 -7.24 7.13
C ASP A 248 2.47 -8.66 7.65
N ASN A 249 3.73 -9.01 7.85
CA ASN A 249 4.14 -10.32 8.33
C ASN A 249 5.29 -10.19 9.36
N GLY A 250 5.49 -11.21 10.20
CA GLY A 250 6.56 -11.20 11.18
C GLY A 250 7.96 -11.31 10.57
N ILE A 251 8.06 -11.96 9.40
CA ILE A 251 9.35 -12.29 8.78
C ILE A 251 10.04 -11.05 8.18
N MET A 252 9.29 -10.07 7.66
CA MET A 252 9.86 -8.80 7.17
C MET A 252 10.59 -8.04 8.29
N ILE A 253 10.10 -8.19 9.51
CA ILE A 253 10.70 -7.56 10.68
C ILE A 253 11.88 -8.37 11.18
N ALA A 254 11.76 -9.69 11.23
CA ALA A 254 12.89 -10.56 11.53
C ALA A 254 14.07 -10.28 10.59
N GLN A 255 13.80 -10.15 9.29
CA GLN A 255 14.83 -9.86 8.29
C GLN A 255 15.51 -8.51 8.52
N ALA A 256 14.75 -7.43 8.70
CA ALA A 256 15.34 -6.11 8.96
C ALA A 256 16.05 -6.04 10.33
N GLY A 257 15.52 -6.72 11.35
CA GLY A 257 16.14 -6.86 12.66
C GLY A 257 17.46 -7.60 12.59
N LEU A 258 17.52 -8.71 11.84
CA LEU A 258 18.72 -9.50 11.62
C LEU A 258 19.79 -8.71 10.85
N LEU A 259 19.38 -7.93 9.83
CA LEU A 259 20.29 -7.04 9.11
C LEU A 259 20.90 -5.98 10.04
N ALA A 260 20.09 -5.37 10.90
CA ALA A 260 20.55 -4.41 11.89
C ALA A 260 21.48 -5.06 12.94
N LEU A 261 21.10 -6.23 13.46
CA LEU A 261 21.85 -6.98 14.46
C LEU A 261 23.24 -7.40 13.95
N ARG A 262 23.33 -7.86 12.68
CA ARG A 262 24.60 -8.20 12.03
C ARG A 262 25.56 -7.01 11.93
N MET A 263 25.03 -5.80 11.90
CA MET A 263 25.82 -4.56 11.93
C MET A 263 26.11 -4.07 13.37
N GLY A 264 25.81 -4.87 14.39
CA GLY A 264 26.02 -4.55 15.79
C GLY A 264 24.97 -3.61 16.40
N GLN A 265 23.84 -3.38 15.72
CA GLN A 265 22.77 -2.56 16.29
C GLN A 265 21.98 -3.35 17.33
N VAL A 266 21.87 -2.81 18.54
CA VAL A 266 21.06 -3.37 19.63
C VAL A 266 20.32 -2.23 20.32
N THR A 267 19.09 -2.48 20.74
CA THR A 267 18.24 -1.51 21.44
C THR A 267 18.17 -1.86 22.93
N PRO A 268 18.74 -1.01 23.82
CA PRO A 268 18.57 -1.17 25.26
C PRO A 268 17.09 -1.14 25.65
N LEU A 269 16.72 -1.87 26.71
CA LEU A 269 15.32 -1.96 27.15
C LEU A 269 14.74 -0.57 27.48
N GLU A 270 15.54 0.32 28.04
CA GLU A 270 15.15 1.70 28.39
C GLU A 270 14.86 2.55 27.15
N LYS A 271 15.46 2.20 26.00
CA LYS A 271 15.29 2.88 24.72
C LYS A 271 14.34 2.17 23.77
N SER A 272 13.71 1.08 24.20
CA SER A 272 12.81 0.27 23.38
C SER A 272 11.38 0.85 23.29
N SER A 273 11.22 2.17 23.40
CA SER A 273 9.92 2.85 23.31
C SER A 273 9.33 2.79 21.90
N VAL A 274 8.01 2.80 21.80
CA VAL A 274 7.28 2.79 20.52
C VAL A 274 7.02 4.20 20.03
N THR A 275 6.99 4.38 18.71
CA THR A 275 6.78 5.68 18.04
C THR A 275 5.73 5.53 16.94
N GLN A 276 4.55 6.12 17.11
CA GLN A 276 3.47 6.06 16.12
C GLN A 276 3.85 6.70 14.77
N ARG A 277 4.69 7.75 14.82
CA ARG A 277 5.12 8.55 13.66
C ARG A 277 6.60 8.32 13.33
N TYR A 278 7.06 7.07 13.36
CA TYR A 278 8.45 6.75 13.09
C TYR A 278 8.75 6.92 11.59
N ARG A 279 9.36 8.05 11.21
CA ARG A 279 9.67 8.32 9.81
C ARG A 279 10.71 7.35 9.26
N THR A 280 10.54 6.94 8.01
CA THR A 280 11.45 6.04 7.30
C THR A 280 12.86 6.64 7.14
N ASP A 281 12.95 7.97 7.01
CA ASP A 281 14.22 8.70 6.86
C ASP A 281 15.00 8.87 8.18
N ALA A 282 14.35 8.66 9.33
CA ALA A 282 15.01 8.69 10.62
C ALA A 282 15.91 7.46 10.86
N VAL A 283 15.67 6.37 10.13
CA VAL A 283 16.41 5.11 10.26
C VAL A 283 17.76 5.18 9.56
N HIS A 284 18.82 4.86 10.28
CA HIS A 284 20.15 4.70 9.69
C HIS A 284 20.35 3.25 9.22
N VAL A 285 20.57 3.08 7.93
CA VAL A 285 20.67 1.80 7.24
C VAL A 285 22.14 1.44 7.06
N SER A 286 22.73 0.80 8.07
CA SER A 286 24.18 0.50 8.09
C SER A 286 24.58 -0.73 7.27
N TRP A 287 23.63 -1.58 6.89
CA TRP A 287 23.86 -2.82 6.13
C TRP A 287 23.86 -2.62 4.61
N ARG A 288 23.52 -1.42 4.13
CA ARG A 288 23.67 -1.02 2.73
C ARG A 288 24.87 -0.08 2.68
N ALA A 289 26.02 -0.59 2.25
CA ALA A 289 27.26 0.16 2.04
C ALA A 289 27.75 -0.06 0.61
#